data_AF-A0A964IHW9-F1
#
_entry.id   AF-A0A964IHW9-F1
#
_cell.length_a   1.000
_cell.length_b   1.000
_cell.length_c   1.000
_cell.angle_alpha   90.00
_cell.angle_beta   90.00
_cell.angle_gamma   90.00
#
_symmetry.space_group_name_H-M   'P 1'
#
loop_
_entity.id
_entity.type
_entity.pdbx_description
1 polymer ?
#
loop_
_entity_poly.entity_id
_entity_poly.type
_entity_poly.pdbx_seq_one_letter_code
_entity_poly.pdbx_strand_id
1 'polypeptide(L)'
;MVLIAGCSPPAPPSADTAAKPRDAQHASITTPHGDHTAHHGGLVLMNGEVHYEVVLDRAGRHRIWFSDAVREELPASQADRVTMTIGRKGAPEESLALAIDDSGESWVASGRPVAPGEVTVKVSYLLRGQPFEIEIPFTAPAS
;
A
#
# COMPACT_ATOMS: atom_id res chain seq x y z
N MET A 1 -22.33 -68.45 -8.67
CA MET A 1 -22.80 -67.09 -8.32
C MET A 1 -22.57 -66.90 -6.83
N VAL A 2 -21.49 -66.20 -6.48
CA VAL A 2 -21.18 -65.74 -5.13
C VAL A 2 -20.63 -64.33 -5.29
N LEU A 3 -21.34 -63.35 -4.74
CA LEU A 3 -20.92 -61.96 -4.63
C LEU A 3 -19.96 -61.84 -3.45
N ILE A 4 -18.80 -61.23 -3.66
CA ILE A 4 -17.91 -60.80 -2.57
C ILE A 4 -17.80 -59.28 -2.66
N ALA A 5 -18.37 -58.63 -1.66
CA ALA A 5 -18.38 -57.18 -1.48
C ALA A 5 -16.98 -56.68 -1.11
N GLY A 6 -16.50 -55.65 -1.81
CA GLY A 6 -15.28 -54.92 -1.47
C GLY A 6 -15.57 -53.82 -0.44
N CYS A 7 -14.81 -53.79 0.65
CA CYS A 7 -14.80 -52.65 1.58
C CYS A 7 -13.64 -51.71 1.21
N SER A 8 -13.95 -50.50 0.78
CA SER A 8 -12.99 -49.39 0.70
C SER A 8 -12.73 -48.80 2.10
N PRO A 9 -11.50 -48.36 2.43
CA PRO A 9 -11.25 -47.59 3.65
C PRO A 9 -11.80 -46.16 3.53
N PRO A 10 -12.15 -45.51 4.66
CA PRO A 10 -12.69 -44.15 4.67
C PRO A 10 -11.63 -43.11 4.28
N ALA A 11 -12.08 -42.07 3.58
CA ALA A 11 -11.29 -40.89 3.23
C ALA A 11 -10.79 -40.16 4.49
N PRO A 12 -9.61 -39.50 4.44
CA PRO A 12 -9.15 -38.67 5.55
C PRO A 12 -10.12 -37.50 5.79
N PRO A 13 -10.28 -37.05 7.04
CA PRO A 13 -11.11 -35.88 7.33
C PRO A 13 -10.54 -34.65 6.62
N SER A 14 -11.44 -33.91 5.97
CA SER A 14 -11.20 -32.59 5.41
C SER A 14 -10.42 -31.72 6.39
N ALA A 15 -9.44 -30.96 5.87
CA ALA A 15 -8.71 -29.97 6.63
C ALA A 15 -9.70 -29.01 7.30
N ASP A 16 -9.89 -29.20 8.61
CA ASP A 16 -10.52 -28.22 9.47
C ASP A 16 -9.80 -26.90 9.24
N THR A 17 -10.60 -25.88 8.92
CA THR A 17 -10.14 -24.50 8.79
C THR A 17 -9.45 -24.13 10.10
N ALA A 18 -8.12 -23.98 10.05
CA ALA A 18 -7.34 -23.56 11.19
C ALA A 18 -7.98 -22.32 11.80
N ALA A 19 -8.36 -22.39 13.08
CA ALA A 19 -8.95 -21.27 13.77
C ALA A 19 -7.96 -20.09 13.78
N LYS A 20 -8.41 -18.91 13.35
CA LYS A 20 -7.61 -17.66 13.41
C LYS A 20 -7.12 -17.45 14.86
N PRO A 21 -5.82 -17.20 15.09
CA PRO A 21 -5.32 -16.89 16.42
C PRO A 21 -6.00 -15.64 16.99
N ARG A 22 -6.51 -15.72 18.23
CA ARG A 22 -7.20 -14.63 18.94
C ARG A 22 -6.27 -13.82 19.84
N ASP A 23 -5.00 -13.75 19.49
CA ASP A 23 -4.03 -13.03 20.30
C ASP A 23 -4.16 -11.53 20.02
N ALA A 24 -4.19 -10.72 21.07
CA ALA A 24 -4.36 -9.26 20.99
C ALA A 24 -3.30 -8.59 20.09
N GLN A 25 -2.16 -9.26 19.86
CA GLN A 25 -1.10 -8.81 18.96
C GLN A 25 -1.47 -8.92 17.47
N HIS A 26 -2.39 -9.83 17.10
CA HIS A 26 -2.94 -9.91 15.74
C HIS A 26 -4.25 -9.13 15.58
N ALA A 27 -4.92 -8.78 16.68
CA ALA A 27 -6.17 -8.02 16.64
C ALA A 27 -5.99 -6.64 15.99
N SER A 28 -4.83 -6.01 16.18
CA SER A 28 -4.48 -4.73 15.53
C SER A 28 -4.44 -4.83 13.99
N ILE A 29 -4.13 -6.01 13.43
CA ILE A 29 -4.08 -6.20 11.97
C ILE A 29 -5.49 -6.28 11.37
N THR A 30 -6.45 -6.85 12.11
CA THR A 30 -7.85 -6.96 11.64
C THR A 30 -8.75 -5.82 12.09
N THR A 31 -8.24 -4.93 12.94
CA THR A 31 -8.97 -3.75 13.38
C THR A 31 -8.89 -2.70 12.27
N PRO A 32 -10.01 -2.09 11.85
CA PRO A 32 -9.97 -0.95 10.95
C PRO A 32 -8.93 0.06 11.42
N HIS A 33 -8.04 0.46 10.52
CA HIS A 33 -7.01 1.49 10.74
C HIS A 33 -5.87 1.06 11.68
N GLY A 34 -5.83 -0.22 12.07
CA GLY A 34 -4.82 -0.73 13.01
C GLY A 34 -3.54 -1.22 12.34
N ASP A 35 -3.56 -1.46 11.03
CA ASP A 35 -2.42 -1.96 10.26
C ASP A 35 -1.83 -0.88 9.33
N HIS A 36 -0.63 -0.42 9.67
CA HIS A 36 0.18 0.47 8.83
C HIS A 36 1.44 -0.22 8.30
N THR A 37 1.41 -1.54 8.18
CA THR A 37 2.50 -2.30 7.57
C THR A 37 2.53 -2.03 6.06
N ALA A 38 3.72 -1.68 5.56
CA ALA A 38 3.96 -1.48 4.14
C ALA A 38 3.81 -2.79 3.36
N HIS A 39 3.01 -2.78 2.29
CA HIS A 39 2.89 -3.89 1.34
C HIS A 39 3.93 -3.80 0.22
N HIS A 40 4.37 -2.59 -0.09
CA HIS A 40 5.24 -2.27 -1.22
C HIS A 40 6.58 -1.64 -0.81
N GLY A 41 6.88 -1.61 0.49
CA GLY A 41 8.11 -1.05 1.06
C GLY A 41 8.10 0.48 1.17
N GLY A 42 6.93 1.11 1.13
CA GLY A 42 6.74 2.54 1.33
C GLY A 42 6.39 2.92 2.77
N LEU A 43 5.98 4.18 2.93
CA LEU A 43 5.36 4.66 4.16
C LEU A 43 3.83 4.58 4.01
N VAL A 44 3.15 3.95 4.96
CA VAL A 44 1.68 3.89 5.00
C VAL A 44 1.16 5.01 5.88
N LEU A 45 0.22 5.78 5.33
CA LEU A 45 -0.50 6.85 6.02
C LEU A 45 -2.00 6.71 5.73
N MET A 46 -2.79 7.62 6.30
CA MET A 46 -4.24 7.59 6.21
C MET A 46 -4.85 8.94 5.87
N ASN A 47 -5.96 8.90 5.16
CA ASN A 47 -6.91 9.98 4.98
C ASN A 47 -8.34 9.44 5.20
N GLY A 48 -8.85 9.61 6.42
CA GLY A 48 -10.15 9.07 6.81
C GLY A 48 -10.16 7.55 6.75
N GLU A 49 -11.00 6.98 5.88
CA GLU A 49 -11.15 5.52 5.74
C GLU A 49 -10.19 4.88 4.71
N VAL A 50 -9.32 5.69 4.10
CA VAL A 50 -8.41 5.25 3.05
C VAL A 50 -6.98 5.31 3.57
N HIS A 51 -6.28 4.20 3.51
CA HIS A 51 -4.83 4.18 3.62
C HIS A 51 -4.20 4.46 2.26
N TYR A 52 -3.02 5.07 2.27
CA TYR A 52 -2.19 5.19 1.09
C TYR A 52 -0.74 4.89 1.43
N GLU A 53 -0.07 4.16 0.55
CA GLU A 53 1.32 3.79 0.70
C GLU A 53 2.17 4.57 -0.30
N VAL A 54 3.12 5.37 0.20
CA VAL A 54 4.00 6.21 -0.60
C VAL A 54 5.38 5.58 -0.70
N VAL A 55 5.79 5.21 -1.91
CA VAL A 55 7.15 4.75 -2.21
C VAL A 55 7.94 5.87 -2.87
N LEU A 56 8.97 6.33 -2.16
CA LEU A 56 9.97 7.26 -2.66
C LEU A 56 11.26 6.51 -3.07
N ASP A 57 11.29 5.95 -4.28
CA ASP A 57 12.46 5.20 -4.78
C ASP A 57 13.67 6.11 -5.03
N ARG A 58 14.87 5.61 -4.71
CA ARG A 58 16.13 6.34 -4.89
C ARG A 58 16.48 6.60 -6.34
N ALA A 59 16.03 5.75 -7.26
CA ALA A 59 16.21 5.96 -8.70
C ALA A 59 15.21 6.98 -9.29
N GLY A 60 14.33 7.56 -8.47
CA GLY A 60 13.34 8.54 -8.91
C GLY A 60 12.03 7.93 -9.41
N ARG A 61 11.80 6.63 -9.22
CA ARG A 61 10.54 5.95 -9.61
C ARG A 61 9.58 5.91 -8.44
N HIS A 62 8.67 6.88 -8.39
CA HIS A 62 7.78 7.05 -7.25
C HIS A 62 6.44 6.37 -7.51
N ARG A 63 5.82 5.87 -6.45
CA ARG A 63 4.55 5.16 -6.57
C ARG A 63 3.65 5.35 -5.35
N ILE A 64 2.34 5.38 -5.57
CA ILE A 64 1.32 5.46 -4.52
C ILE A 64 0.23 4.42 -4.78
N TRP A 65 -0.11 3.65 -3.76
CA TRP A 65 -1.27 2.74 -3.74
C TRP A 65 -2.28 3.21 -2.71
N PHE A 66 -3.54 2.80 -2.89
CA PHE A 66 -4.63 3.07 -1.97
C PHE A 66 -5.23 1.75 -1.48
N SER A 67 -5.58 1.68 -0.20
CA SER A 67 -6.33 0.57 0.37
C SER A 67 -7.40 1.09 1.31
N ASP A 68 -8.37 0.26 1.65
CA ASP A 68 -9.42 0.62 2.59
C ASP A 68 -8.97 0.54 4.06
N ALA A 69 -9.93 0.70 4.96
CA ALA A 69 -9.75 0.68 6.41
C ALA A 69 -9.12 -0.61 6.96
N VAL A 70 -9.32 -1.74 6.29
CA VAL A 70 -8.79 -3.06 6.71
C VAL A 70 -7.67 -3.53 5.79
N ARG A 71 -7.08 -2.59 5.03
CA ARG A 71 -5.95 -2.83 4.11
C ARG A 71 -6.31 -3.73 2.92
N GLU A 72 -7.57 -3.78 2.51
CA GLU A 72 -7.94 -4.33 1.20
C GLU A 72 -7.62 -3.32 0.08
N GLU A 73 -6.98 -3.79 -0.99
CA GLU A 73 -6.52 -2.95 -2.09
C GLU A 73 -7.69 -2.24 -2.80
N LEU A 74 -7.48 -0.97 -3.13
CA LEU A 74 -8.43 -0.15 -3.88
C LEU A 74 -7.82 0.26 -5.23
N PRO A 75 -8.66 0.46 -6.28
CA PRO A 75 -8.14 0.94 -7.55
C PRO A 75 -7.56 2.35 -7.42
N ALA A 76 -6.52 2.67 -8.19
CA ALA A 76 -5.90 3.98 -8.20
C ALA A 76 -6.90 5.11 -8.50
N SER A 77 -7.93 4.81 -9.30
CA SER A 77 -9.00 5.74 -9.68
C SER A 77 -9.93 6.15 -8.53
N GLN A 78 -9.71 5.68 -7.29
CA GLN A 78 -10.38 6.27 -6.11
C GLN A 78 -9.98 7.74 -5.91
N ALA A 79 -8.77 8.12 -6.34
CA ALA A 79 -8.26 9.48 -6.29
C ALA A 79 -8.12 10.08 -7.71
N ASP A 80 -8.11 11.41 -7.78
CA ASP A 80 -7.85 12.16 -9.01
C ASP A 80 -6.72 13.18 -8.80
N ARG A 81 -6.06 13.58 -9.90
CA ARG A 81 -5.05 14.65 -9.94
C ARG A 81 -3.94 14.49 -8.89
N VAL A 82 -3.43 13.26 -8.77
CA VAL A 82 -2.37 12.97 -7.81
C VAL A 82 -1.08 13.66 -8.22
N THR A 83 -0.49 14.42 -7.31
CA THR A 83 0.81 15.06 -7.49
C THR A 83 1.73 14.78 -6.31
N MET A 84 3.03 14.81 -6.59
CA MET A 84 4.10 14.71 -5.60
C MET A 84 5.07 15.86 -5.80
N THR A 85 5.27 16.68 -4.77
CA THR A 85 6.31 17.72 -4.74
C THR A 85 7.43 17.30 -3.81
N ILE A 86 8.64 17.18 -4.35
CA ILE A 86 9.82 16.70 -3.62
C ILE A 86 10.75 17.88 -3.33
N GLY A 87 10.83 18.25 -2.04
CA GLY A 87 11.75 19.22 -1.49
C GLY A 87 13.07 18.57 -1.06
N ARG A 88 14.19 19.14 -1.50
CA ARG A 88 15.55 18.69 -1.13
C ARG A 88 16.34 19.89 -0.63
N LYS A 89 17.11 19.70 0.44
CA LYS A 89 17.89 20.80 1.04
C LYS A 89 18.81 21.46 0.00
N GLY A 90 18.66 22.77 -0.17
CA GLY A 90 19.50 23.56 -1.07
C GLY A 90 19.25 23.35 -2.57
N ALA A 91 18.17 22.65 -2.95
CA ALA A 91 17.77 22.49 -4.34
C ALA A 91 16.34 22.99 -4.57
N PRO A 92 15.99 23.39 -5.80
CA PRO A 92 14.61 23.67 -6.15
C PRO A 92 13.72 22.45 -5.95
N GLU A 93 12.49 22.70 -5.49
CA GLU A 93 11.44 21.69 -5.43
C GLU A 93 11.17 21.08 -6.81
N GLU A 94 10.78 19.82 -6.80
CA GLU A 94 10.40 19.10 -8.01
C GLU A 94 8.97 18.64 -7.90
N SER A 95 8.10 19.18 -8.76
CA SER A 95 6.70 18.80 -8.84
C SER A 95 6.49 17.77 -9.93
N LEU A 96 5.89 16.64 -9.55
CA LEU A 96 5.58 15.52 -10.42
C LEU A 96 4.07 15.34 -10.46
N ALA A 97 3.50 15.34 -11.67
CA ALA A 97 2.16 14.81 -11.88
C ALA A 97 2.26 13.29 -12.03
N LEU A 98 1.49 12.55 -11.23
CA LEU A 98 1.47 11.11 -11.33
C LEU A 98 0.41 10.69 -12.35
N ALA A 99 0.60 9.51 -12.95
CA ALA A 99 -0.37 8.85 -13.81
C ALA A 99 -0.73 7.48 -13.22
N ILE A 100 -1.94 6.99 -13.47
CA ILE A 100 -2.29 5.61 -13.15
C ILE A 100 -1.44 4.67 -14.03
N ASP A 101 -0.88 3.62 -13.44
CA ASP A 101 -0.12 2.62 -14.17
C ASP A 101 -1.01 1.72 -15.07
N ASP A 102 -0.37 0.89 -15.89
CA ASP A 102 -1.09 0.04 -16.87
C ASP A 102 -2.05 -0.97 -16.24
N SER A 103 -1.89 -1.28 -14.95
CA SER A 103 -2.76 -2.22 -14.22
C SER A 103 -3.99 -1.54 -13.62
N GLY A 104 -3.95 -0.22 -13.43
CA GLY A 104 -5.00 0.51 -12.72
C GLY A 104 -4.85 0.52 -11.20
N GLU A 105 -3.81 -0.11 -10.66
CA GLU A 105 -3.64 -0.35 -9.22
C GLU A 105 -2.92 0.79 -8.50
N SER A 106 -2.03 1.51 -9.19
CA SER A 106 -1.19 2.52 -8.55
C SER A 106 -1.01 3.79 -9.38
N TRP A 107 -0.64 4.87 -8.69
CA TRP A 107 -0.17 6.11 -9.31
C TRP A 107 1.35 6.10 -9.38
N VAL A 108 1.93 6.41 -10.54
CA VAL A 108 3.37 6.40 -10.80
C VAL A 108 3.86 7.73 -11.35
N ALA A 109 5.09 8.10 -10.99
CA ALA A 109 5.85 9.16 -11.64
C ALA A 109 7.33 8.82 -11.68
N SER A 110 8.03 9.40 -12.65
CA SER A 110 9.50 9.41 -12.69
C SER A 110 10.01 10.82 -12.48
N GLY A 111 10.92 10.98 -11.53
CA GLY A 111 11.61 12.24 -11.24
C GLY A 111 13.12 12.05 -11.16
N ARG A 112 13.81 13.06 -10.61
CA ARG A 112 15.24 13.02 -10.34
C ARG A 112 15.54 11.99 -9.24
N PRO A 113 16.70 11.32 -9.30
CA PRO A 113 17.16 10.47 -8.21
C PRO A 113 17.12 11.15 -6.84
N VAL A 114 16.84 10.37 -5.81
CA VAL A 114 16.76 10.84 -4.43
C VAL A 114 18.07 10.48 -3.73
N ALA A 115 18.90 11.50 -3.46
CA ALA A 115 20.16 11.35 -2.74
C ALA A 115 19.90 10.96 -1.27
N PRO A 116 20.87 10.34 -0.57
CA PRO A 116 20.75 10.12 0.87
C PRO A 116 20.56 11.45 1.62
N GLY A 117 19.79 11.41 2.71
CA GLY A 117 19.55 12.58 3.56
C GLY A 117 18.06 12.89 3.74
N GLU A 118 17.81 14.08 4.29
CA GLU A 118 16.46 14.59 4.55
C GLU A 118 15.81 15.09 3.26
N VAL A 119 14.63 14.55 2.99
CA VAL A 119 13.81 14.89 1.84
C VAL A 119 12.40 15.10 2.34
N THR A 120 11.74 16.15 1.86
CA THR A 120 10.33 16.38 2.15
C THR A 120 9.52 16.01 0.93
N VAL A 121 8.46 15.25 1.11
CA VAL A 121 7.55 14.87 0.03
C VAL A 121 6.17 15.39 0.38
N LYS A 122 5.65 16.28 -0.44
CA LYS A 122 4.27 16.72 -0.36
C LYS A 122 3.43 15.92 -1.36
N VAL A 123 2.43 15.21 -0.86
CA VAL A 123 1.47 14.46 -1.70
C VAL A 123 0.16 15.21 -1.68
N SER A 124 -0.42 15.46 -2.86
CA SER A 124 -1.77 16.02 -2.98
C SER A 124 -2.61 15.26 -4.00
N TYR A 125 -3.91 15.16 -3.74
CA TYR A 125 -4.87 14.52 -4.61
C TYR A 125 -6.30 14.96 -4.27
N LEU A 126 -7.25 14.61 -5.13
CA LEU A 126 -8.68 14.70 -4.84
C LEU A 126 -9.21 13.31 -4.50
N LEU A 127 -9.82 13.14 -3.33
CA LEU A 127 -10.52 11.91 -2.97
C LEU A 127 -12.02 12.20 -2.99
N ARG A 128 -12.75 11.54 -3.90
CA ARG A 128 -14.20 11.80 -4.11
C ARG A 128 -14.50 13.31 -4.31
N GLY A 129 -13.63 13.98 -5.05
CA GLY A 129 -13.70 15.42 -5.33
C GLY A 129 -13.25 16.35 -4.20
N GLN A 130 -12.90 15.83 -3.02
CA GLN A 130 -12.38 16.63 -1.90
C GLN A 130 -10.86 16.70 -1.95
N PRO A 131 -10.25 17.90 -1.85
CA PRO A 131 -8.81 18.03 -1.86
C PRO A 131 -8.19 17.50 -0.56
N PHE A 132 -7.08 16.80 -0.70
CA PHE A 132 -6.21 16.38 0.39
C PHE A 132 -4.76 16.73 0.05
N GLU A 133 -4.02 17.18 1.06
CA GLU A 133 -2.60 17.47 0.96
C GLU A 133 -1.91 17.10 2.28
N ILE A 134 -0.74 16.48 2.18
CA ILE A 134 0.10 16.16 3.32
C ILE A 134 1.57 16.36 2.96
N GLU A 135 2.34 16.84 3.94
CA GLU A 135 3.80 16.92 3.87
C GLU A 135 4.42 15.82 4.73
N ILE A 136 5.31 15.04 4.12
CA ILE A 136 5.89 13.83 4.71
C ILE A 136 7.42 13.98 4.74
N PRO A 137 8.04 14.02 5.92
CA PRO A 137 9.50 13.92 6.01
C PRO A 137 9.95 12.49 5.73
N PHE A 138 10.89 12.33 4.81
CA PHE A 138 11.60 11.08 4.53
C PHE A 138 13.07 11.23 4.89
N THR A 139 13.63 10.17 5.46
CA THR A 139 15.08 9.98 5.54
C THR A 139 15.49 8.90 4.56
N ALA A 140 16.09 9.30 3.44
CA ALA A 140 16.64 8.34 2.50
C ALA A 140 17.91 7.73 3.12
N PRO A 141 17.97 6.40 3.33
CA PRO A 141 19.11 5.76 3.99
C PRO A 141 20.41 5.99 3.22
N ALA A 142 21.54 6.07 3.92
CA ALA A 142 22.85 5.90 3.31
C ALA A 142 23.00 4.45 2.82
N SER A 143 23.71 4.26 1.71
CA SER A 143 23.91 2.96 1.05
C SER A 143 24.40 1.85 1.99
#